data_AF-A0A1N6Y068-F1
#
_entry.id   AF-A0A1N6Y068-F1
#
_cell.length_a   1.000
_cell.length_b   1.000
_cell.length_c   1.000
_cell.angle_alpha   90.00
_cell.angle_beta   90.00
_cell.angle_gamma   90.00
#
_symmetry.space_group_name_H-M   'P 1'
#
loop_
_entity.id
_entity.type
_entity.pdbx_description
1 polymer ?
#
loop_
_entity_poly.entity_id
_entity_poly.type
_entity_poly.pdbx_seq_one_letter_code
_entity_poly.pdbx_strand_id
1 'polypeptide(L)'
;MKRVSISLLVLSGIVSFLFWIGNQMTPAPGTSSGNGNPAILLFLLLVPLFLVIVFHWVHLLKVYMVPAAWLIIGILVIAGHHILAFLYQYHRLEEYRNVIRQAIMDRGGVVEENYVQAITTGMSIHINNQFFNVNTFFMFLTASLLFAVLYVLLDVGDERKRSSAA
;
A
#
# COMPACT_ATOMS: atom_id res chain seq x y z
N MET A 1 -19.33 9.18 15.50
CA MET A 1 -18.27 10.14 15.13
C MET A 1 -16.95 9.85 15.82
N LYS A 2 -16.74 10.25 17.10
CA LYS A 2 -15.47 9.99 17.82
C LYS A 2 -15.03 8.52 17.73
N ARG A 3 -15.97 7.57 17.90
CA ARG A 3 -15.70 6.13 17.79
C ARG A 3 -15.15 5.69 16.42
N VAL A 4 -15.67 6.25 15.32
CA VAL A 4 -15.24 5.89 13.94
C VAL A 4 -13.87 6.49 13.66
N SER A 5 -13.64 7.76 14.03
CA SER A 5 -12.33 8.40 13.88
C SER A 5 -11.25 7.73 14.74
N ILE A 6 -11.58 7.36 15.99
CA ILE A 6 -10.69 6.58 16.86
C ILE A 6 -10.42 5.20 16.25
N SER A 7 -11.44 4.52 15.75
CA SER A 7 -11.28 3.22 15.07
C SER A 7 -10.33 3.34 13.87
N LEU A 8 -10.50 4.33 13.01
CA LEU A 8 -9.59 4.58 11.87
C LEU A 8 -8.16 4.87 12.32
N LEU A 9 -7.99 5.65 13.38
CA LEU A 9 -6.66 5.92 13.94
C LEU A 9 -6.01 4.63 14.45
N VAL A 10 -6.75 3.82 15.20
CA VAL A 10 -6.27 2.52 15.73
C VAL A 10 -5.94 1.56 14.58
N LEU A 11 -6.82 1.43 13.59
CA LEU A 11 -6.60 0.59 12.41
C LEU A 11 -5.39 1.06 11.61
N SER A 12 -5.21 2.37 11.44
CA SER A 12 -4.03 2.93 10.77
C SER A 12 -2.74 2.64 11.55
N GLY A 13 -2.80 2.69 12.89
CA GLY A 13 -1.70 2.29 13.77
C GLY A 13 -1.37 0.81 13.65
N ILE A 14 -2.37 -0.08 13.62
CA ILE A 14 -2.18 -1.51 13.40
C ILE A 14 -1.53 -1.75 12.03
N VAL A 15 -2.06 -1.14 10.96
CA VAL A 15 -1.47 -1.26 9.61
C VAL A 15 -0.04 -0.75 9.60
N SER A 16 0.24 0.40 10.24
CA SER A 16 1.61 0.93 10.35
C SER A 16 2.55 -0.06 11.04
N PHE A 17 2.10 -0.70 12.13
CA PHE A 17 2.86 -1.73 12.82
C PHE A 17 3.09 -2.98 11.96
N LEU A 18 2.09 -3.42 11.19
CA LEU A 18 2.24 -4.54 10.25
C LEU A 18 3.23 -4.23 9.13
N PHE A 19 3.21 -3.01 8.58
CA PHE A 19 4.20 -2.55 7.61
C PHE A 19 5.60 -2.50 8.23
N TRP A 20 5.72 -2.04 9.47
CA TRP A 20 7.00 -2.06 10.17
C TRP A 20 7.53 -3.49 10.35
N ILE A 21 6.71 -4.44 10.80
CA ILE A 21 7.09 -5.85 10.92
C ILE A 21 7.48 -6.43 9.55
N GLY A 22 6.66 -6.22 8.52
CA GLY A 22 6.93 -6.73 7.17
C GLY A 22 8.25 -6.22 6.61
N ASN A 23 8.63 -4.98 6.92
CA ASN A 23 9.93 -4.42 6.56
C ASN A 23 11.09 -5.21 7.19
N GLN A 24 10.95 -5.54 8.49
CA GLN A 24 11.96 -6.30 9.26
C GLN A 24 12.08 -7.76 8.83
N MET A 25 11.10 -8.30 8.09
CA MET A 25 11.14 -9.66 7.54
C MET A 25 11.97 -9.77 6.25
N THR A 26 12.73 -8.73 5.89
CA THR A 26 13.66 -8.77 4.76
C THR A 26 15.02 -9.27 5.24
N PRO A 27 15.58 -10.35 4.68
CA PRO A 27 16.91 -10.80 5.04
C PRO A 27 17.97 -9.78 4.61
N ALA A 28 19.12 -9.77 5.28
CA ALA A 28 20.24 -8.95 4.89
C ALA A 28 20.72 -9.33 3.47
N PRO A 29 21.17 -8.37 2.64
CA PRO A 29 21.69 -8.66 1.31
C PRO A 29 22.76 -9.76 1.32
N GLY A 30 22.66 -10.72 0.39
CA GLY A 30 23.55 -11.88 0.29
C GLY A 30 23.27 -13.01 1.29
N THR A 31 22.26 -12.90 2.15
CA THR A 31 21.81 -13.98 3.04
C THR A 31 20.46 -14.52 2.59
N SER A 32 20.18 -15.80 2.87
CA SER A 32 18.88 -16.43 2.61
C SER A 32 18.25 -16.90 3.92
N SER A 33 16.93 -16.82 4.01
CA SER A 33 16.14 -17.37 5.11
C SER A 33 15.66 -18.77 4.75
N GLY A 34 15.97 -19.76 5.59
CA GLY A 34 15.47 -21.13 5.44
C GLY A 34 13.96 -21.27 5.70
N ASN A 35 13.30 -20.22 6.21
CA ASN A 35 11.89 -20.26 6.63
C ASN A 35 10.90 -19.77 5.54
N GLY A 36 11.36 -19.53 4.32
CA GLY A 36 10.53 -18.97 3.24
C GLY A 36 10.12 -17.52 3.52
N ASN A 37 8.98 -17.08 2.93
CA ASN A 37 8.46 -15.71 3.08
C ASN A 37 7.27 -15.59 4.05
N PRO A 38 7.50 -15.40 5.37
CA PRO A 38 6.40 -15.20 6.31
C PRO A 38 5.62 -13.91 6.06
N ALA A 39 6.18 -12.93 5.35
CA ALA A 39 5.50 -11.66 5.06
C ALA A 39 4.26 -11.84 4.14
N ILE A 40 4.16 -12.98 3.43
CA ILE A 40 2.95 -13.34 2.66
C ILE A 40 1.71 -13.41 3.58
N LEU A 41 1.87 -13.85 4.83
CA LEU A 41 0.78 -13.88 5.81
C LEU A 41 0.30 -12.48 6.18
N LEU A 42 1.20 -11.48 6.16
CA LEU A 42 0.83 -10.08 6.42
C LEU A 42 -0.05 -9.54 5.28
N PHE A 43 0.23 -9.89 4.03
CA PHE A 43 -0.65 -9.52 2.91
C PHE A 43 -2.07 -10.07 3.09
N LEU A 44 -2.20 -11.33 3.52
CA LEU A 44 -3.50 -11.93 3.80
C LEU A 44 -4.27 -11.19 4.90
N LEU A 45 -3.56 -10.67 5.90
CA LEU A 45 -4.15 -9.86 6.98
C LEU A 45 -4.49 -8.43 6.55
N LEU A 46 -3.70 -7.84 5.65
CA LEU A 46 -3.90 -6.47 5.17
C LEU A 46 -5.14 -6.33 4.29
N VAL A 47 -5.53 -7.37 3.54
CA VAL A 47 -6.73 -7.35 2.69
C VAL A 47 -8.03 -7.09 3.46
N PRO A 48 -8.40 -7.86 4.52
CA PRO A 48 -9.60 -7.56 5.28
C PRO A 48 -9.49 -6.22 6.03
N LEU A 49 -8.30 -5.85 6.53
CA LEU A 49 -8.09 -4.54 7.15
C LEU A 49 -8.35 -3.39 6.17
N PHE A 50 -7.91 -3.53 4.92
CA PHE A 50 -8.17 -2.57 3.86
C PHE A 50 -9.68 -2.34 3.69
N LEU A 51 -10.46 -3.42 3.59
CA LEU A 51 -11.92 -3.35 3.43
C LEU A 51 -12.59 -2.65 4.63
N VAL A 52 -12.16 -2.96 5.85
CA VAL A 52 -12.69 -2.31 7.06
C VAL A 52 -12.36 -0.81 7.06
N ILE A 53 -11.14 -0.43 6.67
CA ILE A 53 -10.74 0.98 6.58
C ILE A 53 -11.56 1.72 5.51
N VAL A 54 -11.74 1.13 4.32
CA VAL A 54 -12.61 1.66 3.26
C VAL A 54 -14.02 1.92 3.79
N PHE A 55 -14.60 0.95 4.51
CA PHE A 55 -15.94 1.10 5.09
C PHE A 55 -16.02 2.28 6.07
N HIS A 56 -15.02 2.44 6.94
CA HIS A 56 -14.98 3.56 7.88
C HIS A 56 -14.83 4.91 7.16
N TRP A 57 -14.03 4.96 6.08
CA TRP A 57 -13.92 6.14 5.23
C TRP A 57 -15.25 6.50 4.57
N VAL A 58 -15.95 5.53 3.97
CA VAL A 58 -17.28 5.73 3.37
C VAL A 58 -18.24 6.32 4.40
N HIS A 59 -18.27 5.76 5.62
CA HIS A 59 -19.12 6.26 6.68
C HIS A 59 -18.79 7.72 7.05
N LEU A 60 -17.51 8.07 7.20
CA LEU A 60 -17.12 9.47 7.48
C LEU A 60 -17.50 10.42 6.35
N LEU A 61 -17.19 10.07 5.09
CA LEU A 61 -17.47 10.92 3.93
C LEU A 61 -18.97 11.20 3.77
N LYS A 62 -19.82 10.20 4.00
CA LYS A 62 -21.28 10.36 3.98
C LYS A 62 -21.79 11.22 5.14
N VAL A 63 -21.29 10.99 6.36
CA VAL A 63 -21.70 11.76 7.56
C VAL A 63 -21.35 13.24 7.42
N TYR A 64 -20.20 13.56 6.85
CA TYR A 64 -19.80 14.95 6.59
C TYR A 64 -20.42 15.55 5.32
N MET A 65 -21.25 14.78 4.59
CA MET A 65 -21.92 15.21 3.36
C MET A 65 -20.96 15.91 2.39
N VAL A 66 -19.78 15.31 2.18
CA VAL A 66 -18.71 15.94 1.39
C VAL A 66 -19.21 16.21 -0.04
N PRO A 67 -19.16 17.46 -0.53
CA PRO A 67 -19.65 17.79 -1.86
C PRO A 67 -18.88 17.05 -2.96
N ALA A 68 -19.58 16.66 -4.03
CA ALA A 68 -18.98 15.92 -5.15
C ALA A 68 -17.75 16.60 -5.77
N ALA A 69 -17.72 17.95 -5.81
CA ALA A 69 -16.56 18.69 -6.29
C ALA A 69 -15.29 18.40 -5.46
N TRP A 70 -15.41 18.34 -4.13
CA TRP A 70 -14.30 18.00 -3.24
C TRP A 70 -13.88 16.53 -3.36
N LEU A 71 -14.83 15.62 -3.59
CA LEU A 71 -14.53 14.22 -3.89
C LEU A 71 -13.71 14.10 -5.18
N ILE A 72 -14.07 14.82 -6.24
CA ILE A 72 -13.33 14.84 -7.52
C ILE A 72 -11.91 15.39 -7.33
N ILE A 73 -11.77 16.52 -6.63
CA ILE A 73 -10.44 17.07 -6.30
C ILE A 73 -9.61 16.04 -5.51
N GLY A 74 -10.22 15.38 -4.54
CA GLY A 74 -9.60 14.30 -3.77
C GLY A 74 -9.08 13.16 -4.65
N ILE A 75 -9.86 12.71 -5.63
CA ILE A 75 -9.44 11.69 -6.60
C ILE A 75 -8.19 12.15 -7.36
N LEU A 76 -8.19 13.39 -7.88
CA LEU A 76 -7.05 13.92 -8.64
C LEU A 76 -5.78 14.00 -7.79
N VAL A 77 -5.89 14.47 -6.55
CA VAL A 77 -4.76 14.54 -5.61
C VAL A 77 -4.23 13.14 -5.28
N ILE A 78 -5.11 12.18 -4.98
CA ILE A 78 -4.71 10.81 -4.66
C ILE A 78 -4.09 10.13 -5.89
N ALA A 79 -4.64 10.33 -7.08
CA ALA A 79 -4.07 9.82 -8.33
C ALA A 79 -2.66 10.36 -8.58
N GLY A 80 -2.46 11.67 -8.40
CA GLY A 80 -1.14 12.29 -8.48
C GLY A 80 -0.15 11.72 -7.47
N HIS A 81 -0.58 11.53 -6.22
CA HIS A 81 0.22 10.87 -5.19
C HIS A 81 0.61 9.45 -5.61
N HIS A 82 -0.32 8.63 -6.10
CA HIS A 82 -0.01 7.27 -6.54
C HIS A 82 0.98 7.23 -7.69
N ILE A 83 0.83 8.10 -8.71
CA ILE A 83 1.78 8.17 -9.83
C ILE A 83 3.19 8.44 -9.30
N LEU A 84 3.35 9.47 -8.46
CA LEU A 84 4.65 9.83 -7.88
C LEU A 84 5.21 8.71 -6.98
N ALA A 85 4.37 8.10 -6.15
CA ALA A 85 4.75 7.03 -5.25
C ALA A 85 5.18 5.76 -6.01
N PHE A 86 4.53 5.43 -7.13
CA PHE A 86 4.92 4.33 -8.01
C PHE A 86 6.26 4.59 -8.70
N LEU A 87 6.45 5.79 -9.26
CA LEU A 87 7.74 6.18 -9.87
C LEU A 87 8.88 6.14 -8.86
N TYR A 88 8.65 6.66 -7.65
CA TYR A 88 9.61 6.57 -6.55
C TYR A 88 9.94 5.11 -6.21
N GLN A 89 8.92 4.25 -6.08
CA GLN A 89 9.10 2.84 -5.74
C GLN A 89 9.87 2.08 -6.83
N TYR A 90 9.64 2.42 -8.10
CA TYR A 90 10.36 1.86 -9.23
C TYR A 90 11.86 2.16 -9.14
N HIS A 91 12.23 3.43 -8.94
CA HIS A 91 13.64 3.82 -8.80
C HIS A 91 14.30 3.21 -7.56
N ARG A 92 13.58 3.16 -6.43
CA ARG A 92 14.09 2.54 -5.20
C ARG A 92 14.38 1.05 -5.35
N LEU A 93 13.57 0.33 -6.12
CA LEU A 93 13.82 -1.09 -6.42
C LEU A 93 15.08 -1.26 -7.27
N GLU A 94 15.30 -0.38 -8.24
CA GLU A 94 16.50 -0.39 -9.09
C GLU A 94 17.77 -0.11 -8.28
N GLU A 95 17.75 0.91 -7.42
CA GLU A 95 18.82 1.19 -6.45
C GLU A 95 19.08 -0.01 -5.53
N TYR A 96 18.01 -0.65 -5.05
CA TYR A 96 18.12 -1.80 -4.16
C TYR A 96 18.75 -3.01 -4.85
N ARG A 97 18.49 -3.22 -6.15
CA ARG A 97 19.20 -4.24 -6.94
C ARG A 97 20.70 -3.97 -6.97
N ASN A 98 21.14 -2.72 -7.09
CA ASN A 98 22.57 -2.38 -7.01
C ASN A 98 23.17 -2.73 -5.64
N VAL A 99 22.44 -2.49 -4.55
CA VAL A 99 22.88 -2.90 -3.19
C VAL A 99 23.06 -4.41 -3.10
N ILE A 100 22.15 -5.19 -3.69
CA ILE A 100 22.30 -6.65 -3.72
C ILE A 100 23.50 -7.09 -4.56
N ARG A 101 23.71 -6.49 -5.74
CA ARG A 101 24.89 -6.75 -6.58
C ARG A 101 26.18 -6.52 -5.79
N GLN A 102 26.29 -5.38 -5.11
CA GLN A 102 27.45 -5.06 -4.29
C GLN A 102 27.66 -6.09 -3.17
N ALA A 103 26.59 -6.44 -2.44
CA ALA A 103 26.69 -7.41 -1.35
C ALA A 103 27.11 -8.83 -1.81
N ILE A 104 26.81 -9.21 -3.06
CA ILE A 104 27.29 -10.47 -3.65
C ILE A 104 28.79 -10.37 -3.95
N MET A 105 29.23 -9.26 -4.57
CA MET A 105 30.65 -9.02 -4.89
C MET A 105 31.51 -8.96 -3.63
N ASP A 106 31.05 -8.28 -2.58
CA ASP A 106 31.78 -8.13 -1.30
C ASP A 106 32.03 -9.48 -0.61
N ARG A 107 31.25 -10.50 -0.95
CA ARG A 107 31.40 -11.88 -0.43
C ARG A 107 32.22 -12.78 -1.36
N GLY A 108 32.83 -12.23 -2.40
CA GLY A 108 33.57 -12.98 -3.42
C GLY A 108 32.68 -13.78 -4.36
N GLY A 109 31.37 -13.48 -4.42
CA GLY A 109 30.43 -14.11 -5.33
C GLY A 109 30.48 -13.50 -6.74
N VAL A 110 30.00 -14.26 -7.73
CA VAL A 110 29.81 -13.76 -9.10
C VAL A 110 28.40 -13.17 -9.23
N VAL A 111 28.30 -11.95 -9.76
CA VAL A 111 27.00 -11.30 -9.98
C VAL A 111 26.35 -11.89 -11.23
N GLU A 112 25.38 -12.77 -11.02
CA GLU A 112 24.49 -13.25 -12.08
C GLU A 112 23.24 -12.38 -12.14
N GLU A 113 23.06 -11.65 -13.24
CA GLU A 113 21.94 -10.70 -13.38
C GLU A 113 20.56 -11.39 -13.31
N ASN A 114 20.47 -12.60 -13.88
CA ASN A 114 19.26 -13.43 -13.79
C ASN A 114 18.92 -13.79 -12.34
N TYR A 115 19.94 -14.07 -11.51
CA TYR A 115 19.74 -14.35 -10.10
C TYR A 115 19.23 -13.11 -9.36
N VAL A 116 19.86 -11.95 -9.57
CA VAL A 116 19.43 -10.67 -8.96
C VAL A 116 17.99 -10.35 -9.36
N GLN A 117 17.63 -10.54 -10.62
CA GLN A 117 16.26 -10.32 -11.09
C GLN A 117 15.27 -11.32 -10.46
N ALA A 118 15.62 -12.61 -10.38
CA ALA A 118 14.78 -13.64 -9.78
C ALA A 118 14.48 -13.34 -8.30
N ILE A 119 15.47 -12.90 -7.53
CA ILE A 119 15.28 -12.57 -6.11
C ILE A 119 14.66 -11.18 -5.88
N THR A 120 14.56 -10.34 -6.91
CA THR A 120 13.96 -8.99 -6.82
C THR A 120 12.71 -8.81 -7.68
N THR A 121 12.00 -9.90 -7.92
CA THR A 121 10.70 -9.92 -8.60
C THR A 121 9.67 -10.75 -7.82
N GLY A 122 8.39 -10.60 -8.13
CA GLY A 122 7.31 -11.35 -7.50
C GLY A 122 7.22 -11.13 -5.99
N MET A 123 6.90 -12.18 -5.23
CA MET A 123 6.75 -12.14 -3.76
C MET A 123 8.00 -12.65 -3.04
N SER A 124 9.18 -12.30 -3.56
CA SER A 124 10.46 -12.72 -2.97
C SER A 124 10.70 -12.13 -1.59
N ILE A 125 11.28 -12.93 -0.68
CA ILE A 125 11.68 -12.48 0.66
C ILE A 125 12.63 -11.29 0.63
N HIS A 126 13.48 -11.21 -0.40
CA HIS A 126 14.54 -10.23 -0.48
C HIS A 126 14.02 -8.82 -0.77
N ILE A 127 12.75 -8.67 -1.15
CA ILE A 127 12.14 -7.36 -1.45
C ILE A 127 10.95 -7.05 -0.55
N ASN A 128 10.82 -7.74 0.59
CA ASN A 128 9.80 -7.40 1.58
C ASN A 128 9.89 -5.92 1.99
N ASN A 129 11.09 -5.35 2.13
CA ASN A 129 11.31 -3.93 2.39
C ASN A 129 10.88 -3.00 1.24
N GLN A 130 10.66 -3.52 0.03
CA GLN A 130 10.10 -2.77 -1.08
C GLN A 130 8.56 -2.81 -1.06
N PHE A 131 7.97 -3.85 -0.48
CA PHE A 131 6.51 -3.96 -0.30
C PHE A 131 5.99 -3.35 1.00
N PHE A 132 6.83 -3.37 2.04
CA PHE A 132 6.49 -2.94 3.39
C PHE A 132 7.43 -1.80 3.79
N ASN A 133 7.25 -0.64 3.18
CA ASN A 133 7.94 0.59 3.57
C ASN A 133 6.95 1.76 3.74
N VAL A 134 7.48 2.90 4.15
CA VAL A 134 6.72 4.13 4.40
C VAL A 134 5.97 4.60 3.15
N ASN A 135 6.58 4.52 1.97
CA ASN A 135 5.94 4.92 0.71
C ASN A 135 4.74 4.01 0.41
N THR A 136 4.94 2.69 0.43
CA THR A 136 3.86 1.70 0.20
C THR A 136 2.77 1.75 1.28
N PHE A 137 3.10 2.15 2.51
CA PHE A 137 2.13 2.37 3.59
C PHE A 137 1.20 3.54 3.26
N PHE A 138 1.76 4.68 2.83
CA PHE A 138 0.93 5.82 2.41
C PHE A 138 0.12 5.52 1.16
N MET A 139 0.67 4.75 0.21
CA MET A 139 -0.09 4.25 -0.94
C MET A 139 -1.27 3.38 -0.49
N PHE A 140 -1.08 2.50 0.50
CA PHE A 140 -2.17 1.68 1.04
C PHE A 140 -3.28 2.52 1.66
N LEU A 141 -2.93 3.49 2.51
CA LEU A 141 -3.91 4.37 3.15
C LEU A 141 -4.66 5.24 2.14
N THR A 142 -3.95 5.85 1.20
CA THR A 142 -4.56 6.72 0.18
C THR A 142 -5.39 5.93 -0.83
N ALA A 143 -4.98 4.70 -1.18
CA ALA A 143 -5.81 3.79 -1.95
C ALA A 143 -7.12 3.47 -1.22
N SER A 144 -7.09 3.20 0.09
CA SER A 144 -8.32 2.92 0.85
C SER A 144 -9.28 4.12 0.84
N LEU A 145 -8.74 5.33 0.91
CA LEU A 145 -9.53 6.55 0.78
C LEU A 145 -10.06 6.73 -0.65
N LEU A 146 -9.27 6.43 -1.69
CA LEU A 146 -9.70 6.48 -3.08
C LEU A 146 -10.91 5.58 -3.33
N PHE A 147 -10.86 4.33 -2.89
CA PHE A 147 -11.98 3.39 -3.01
C PHE A 147 -13.24 3.92 -2.31
N ALA A 148 -13.08 4.51 -1.12
CA ALA A 148 -14.20 5.11 -0.41
C ALA A 148 -14.79 6.33 -1.13
N VAL A 149 -13.94 7.20 -1.67
CA VAL A 149 -14.37 8.38 -2.45
C VAL A 149 -15.11 7.96 -3.72
N LEU A 150 -14.57 6.97 -4.46
CA LEU A 150 -15.22 6.42 -5.66
C LEU A 150 -16.60 5.83 -5.32
N TYR A 151 -16.68 5.05 -4.23
CA TYR A 151 -17.95 4.48 -3.78
C TYR A 151 -18.99 5.56 -3.48
N VAL A 152 -18.63 6.59 -2.70
CA VAL A 152 -19.57 7.67 -2.35
C VAL A 152 -19.99 8.47 -3.57
N LEU A 153 -19.08 8.71 -4.51
CA LEU A 153 -19.40 9.43 -5.75
C LEU A 153 -20.40 8.66 -6.63
N LEU A 154 -20.24 7.34 -6.74
CA LEU A 154 -21.17 6.46 -7.46
C LEU A 154 -22.56 6.47 -6.80
N ASP A 155 -22.61 6.34 -5.48
CA ASP A 155 -23.84 6.35 -4.68
C ASP A 155 -24.63 7.66 -4.83
N VAL A 156 -23.96 8.81 -4.76
CA VAL A 156 -24.57 10.14 -5.01
C VAL A 156 -25.09 10.25 -6.45
N GLY A 157 -24.38 9.66 -7.42
CA GLY A 157 -24.81 9.61 -8.81
C GLY A 157 -26.11 8.84 -9.01
N ASP A 158 -26.26 7.72 -8.32
CA ASP A 158 -27.45 6.86 -8.39
C ASP A 158 -28.68 7.51 -7.73
N GLU A 159 -28.50 8.21 -6.60
CA GLU A 159 -29.59 8.96 -5.94
C GLU A 159 -30.16 10.06 -6.84
N ARG A 160 -29.29 10.82 -7.52
CA ARG A 160 -29.72 11.89 -8.45
C ARG A 160 -30.50 11.36 -9.65
N LYS A 161 -30.08 10.21 -10.20
CA LYS A 161 -30.80 9.57 -11.32
C LYS A 161 -32.22 9.15 -10.90
N ARG A 162 -32.37 8.61 -9.69
CA ARG A 162 -33.67 8.22 -9.14
C ARG A 162 -34.59 9.42 -8.93
N SER A 163 -34.07 10.54 -8.41
CA SER A 163 -34.89 11.75 -8.20
C SER A 163 -35.30 12.45 -9.50
N SER A 164 -34.53 12.29 -10.59
CA SER A 164 -34.90 12.84 -11.90
C SER A 164 -35.91 11.99 -12.69
N ALA A 165 -36.13 10.74 -12.26
CA ALA A 165 -37.02 9.79 -12.92
C ALA A 165 -38.40 9.67 -12.24
N ALA A 166 -38.59 10.31 -11.09
CA ALA A 166 -39.84 10.40 -10.34
C ALA A 166 -40.49 11.77 -10.56
#